data_AF-A0A6B0GLR5-F1
#
_entry.id   AF-A0A6B0GLR5-F1
#
_cell.length_a   1.000
_cell.length_b   1.000
_cell.length_c   1.000
_cell.angle_alpha   90.00
_cell.angle_beta   90.00
_cell.angle_gamma   90.00
#
_symmetry.space_group_name_H-M   'P 1'
#
loop_
_entity.id
_entity.type
_entity.pdbx_description
1 polymer ?
#
loop_
_entity_poly.entity_id
_entity_poly.type
_entity_poly.pdbx_seq_one_letter_code
_entity_poly.pdbx_strand_id
1 'polypeptide(L)' 'MQLLWVLVGLVSVAGGVWSARNPMQARSWASAERWQSDPDSAARDQRRTARTMGGFLVAFGVAVVVWGVLA' A
#
# COMPACT_ATOMS: atom_id res chain seq x y z
N MET A 1 14.01 -3.52 21.67
CA MET A 1 13.70 -2.46 20.68
C MET A 1 13.88 -2.94 19.25
N GLN A 2 14.91 -3.73 18.92
CA GLN A 2 15.14 -4.31 17.58
C GLN A 2 13.95 -5.10 17.03
N LEU A 3 13.39 -6.03 17.84
CA LEU A 3 12.21 -6.81 17.45
C LEU A 3 11.01 -5.94 17.06
N LEU A 4 10.80 -4.80 17.72
CA LEU A 4 9.69 -3.90 17.40
C LEU A 4 9.83 -3.34 15.97
N TRP A 5 11.04 -2.93 15.57
CA TRP A 5 11.29 -2.42 14.23
C TRP A 5 11.07 -3.48 13.16
N VAL A 6 11.54 -4.71 13.40
CA VAL A 6 11.29 -5.84 12.50
C VAL A 6 9.78 -6.07 12.34
N LEU A 7 9.02 -6.08 13.44
CA LEU A 7 7.56 -6.26 13.39
C LEU A 7 6.86 -5.12 12.64
N VAL A 8 7.22 -3.86 12.89
CA VAL A 8 6.67 -2.69 12.17
C VAL A 8 6.96 -2.77 10.68
N GLY A 9 8.18 -3.16 10.31
CA GLY A 9 8.57 -3.35 8.91
C GLY A 9 7.78 -4.47 8.24
N LEU A 10 7.62 -5.61 8.91
CA LEU A 10 6.83 -6.74 8.41
C LEU A 10 5.35 -6.39 8.23
N VAL A 11 4.75 -5.70 9.20
CA VAL A 11 3.35 -5.22 9.09
C VAL A 11 3.21 -4.25 7.92
N SER A 12 4.19 -3.37 7.72
CA SER A 12 4.21 -2.43 6.59
C SER A 12 4.29 -3.18 5.25
N VAL A 13 5.18 -4.17 5.13
CA VAL A 13 5.27 -5.03 3.93
C VAL A 13 3.94 -5.75 3.68
N ALA A 14 3.36 -6.37 4.69
CA ALA A 14 2.09 -7.09 4.57
C ALA A 14 0.95 -6.15 4.12
N GLY A 15 0.85 -4.96 4.72
CA GLY A 15 -0.12 -3.93 4.33
C GLY A 15 0.08 -3.44 2.91
N GLY A 16 1.34 -3.25 2.49
CA GLY A 16 1.67 -2.82 1.13
C GLY A 16 1.32 -3.86 0.07
N VAL A 17 1.64 -5.14 0.33
CA VAL A 17 1.26 -6.27 -0.53
C VAL A 17 -0.26 -6.41 -0.60
N TRP A 18 -0.95 -6.31 0.54
CA TRP A 18 -2.41 -6.39 0.57
C TRP A 18 -3.07 -5.28 -0.25
N SER A 19 -2.60 -4.04 -0.10
CA SER A 19 -3.09 -2.88 -0.87
C SER A 19 -2.88 -3.05 -2.38
N ALA A 20 -1.69 -3.52 -2.77
CA ALA A 20 -1.38 -3.74 -4.19
C ALA A 20 -2.21 -4.90 -4.81
N ARG A 21 -2.54 -5.93 -4.03
CA ARG A 21 -3.35 -7.08 -4.47
C ARG A 21 -4.84 -6.80 -4.45
N ASN A 22 -5.32 -5.97 -3.53
CA ASN A 22 -6.74 -5.69 -3.33
C ASN A 22 -7.08 -4.20 -3.56
N PRO A 23 -6.81 -3.66 -4.77
CA PRO A 23 -6.93 -2.23 -5.04
C PRO A 23 -8.35 -1.66 -4.86
N MET A 24 -9.38 -2.49 -5.00
CA MET A 24 -10.79 -2.11 -4.84
C MET A 24 -11.28 -2.18 -3.39
N GLN A 25 -10.53 -2.86 -2.50
CA GLN A 25 -10.83 -2.91 -1.06
C GLN A 25 -10.00 -1.88 -0.28
N ALA A 26 -8.92 -1.38 -0.89
CA ALA A 26 -8.19 -0.24 -0.37
C ALA A 26 -9.04 1.04 -0.45
N ARG A 27 -8.68 2.04 0.36
CA ARG A 27 -9.36 3.36 0.41
C ARG A 27 -9.59 3.90 -1.00
N SER A 28 -10.81 4.31 -1.34
CA SER A 28 -11.08 4.98 -2.62
C SER A 28 -10.38 6.34 -2.67
N TRP A 29 -9.57 6.57 -3.70
CA TRP A 29 -8.92 7.85 -3.99
C TRP A 29 -9.67 8.65 -5.07
N ALA A 30 -10.61 8.03 -5.79
CA ALA A 30 -11.49 8.73 -6.73
C ALA A 30 -12.73 9.29 -6.02
N SER A 31 -13.21 10.46 -6.48
CA SER A 31 -14.43 11.10 -5.99
C SER A 31 -15.68 10.30 -6.40
N ALA A 32 -16.76 10.44 -5.63
CA ALA A 32 -18.03 9.79 -5.93
C ALA A 32 -18.56 10.18 -7.32
N GLU A 33 -18.39 11.43 -7.72
CA GLU A 33 -18.80 11.95 -9.04
C GLU A 33 -18.05 11.28 -10.19
N ARG A 34 -16.74 10.99 -10.04
CA ARG A 34 -15.98 10.23 -11.04
C ARG A 34 -16.44 8.78 -11.14
N TRP A 35 -16.75 8.14 -10.01
CA TRP A 35 -17.30 6.79 -10.02
C TRP A 35 -18.65 6.70 -10.74
N GLN A 36 -19.46 7.76 -10.72
CA GLN A 36 -20.76 7.80 -11.40
C GLN A 36 -20.65 8.15 -12.89
N SER A 37 -19.77 9.08 -13.26
CA SER A 37 -19.64 9.57 -14.63
C SER A 37 -18.73 8.71 -15.52
N ASP A 38 -17.64 8.17 -14.97
CA ASP A 38 -16.68 7.32 -15.68
C ASP A 38 -16.07 6.27 -14.73
N PRO A 39 -16.80 5.18 -14.45
CA PRO A 39 -16.36 4.13 -13.54
C PRO A 39 -15.11 3.39 -14.02
N ASP A 40 -14.91 3.27 -15.33
CA ASP A 40 -13.78 2.54 -15.91
C ASP A 40 -12.46 3.30 -15.74
N SER A 41 -12.49 4.62 -15.94
CA SER A 41 -11.38 5.50 -15.60
C SER A 41 -11.08 5.48 -14.11
N ALA A 42 -12.10 5.66 -13.26
CA ALA A 42 -11.95 5.66 -11.81
C ALA A 42 -11.33 4.34 -11.29
N ALA A 43 -11.76 3.19 -11.82
CA ALA A 43 -11.21 1.90 -11.45
C ALA A 43 -9.75 1.74 -11.87
N ARG A 44 -9.35 2.24 -13.05
CA ARG A 44 -7.95 2.20 -13.51
C ARG A 44 -7.04 3.06 -12.64
N ASP A 45 -7.46 4.28 -12.32
CA ASP A 45 -6.72 5.19 -11.47
C ASP A 45 -6.61 4.66 -10.04
N GLN A 46 -7.68 4.09 -9.50
CA GLN A 46 -7.69 3.43 -8.20
C GLN A 46 -6.69 2.26 -8.16
N ARG A 47 -6.68 1.39 -9.18
CA ARG A 47 -5.71 0.28 -9.29
C ARG A 47 -4.28 0.77 -9.36
N ARG A 48 -4.02 1.81 -10.15
CA ARG A 48 -2.69 2.39 -10.31
C ARG A 48 -2.20 3.00 -9.00
N THR A 49 -3.06 3.76 -8.33
CA THR A 49 -2.74 4.42 -7.05
C THR A 49 -2.49 3.39 -5.95
N ALA A 50 -3.37 2.40 -5.80
CA ALA A 50 -3.22 1.33 -4.83
C ALA A 50 -1.91 0.54 -5.00
N ARG A 51 -1.55 0.19 -6.25
CA ARG A 51 -0.27 -0.50 -6.54
C ARG A 51 0.94 0.38 -6.24
N THR A 52 0.87 1.65 -6.58
CA THR A 52 1.96 2.61 -6.34
C THR A 52 2.18 2.79 -4.83
N MET A 53 1.11 3.07 -4.08
CA MET A 53 1.14 3.19 -2.63
C MET A 53 1.55 1.89 -1.94
N GLY A 54 1.03 0.75 -2.40
CA GLY A 54 1.42 -0.56 -1.92
C GLY A 54 2.90 -0.85 -2.14
N GLY A 55 3.44 -0.53 -3.31
CA GLY A 55 4.86 -0.64 -3.62
C GLY A 55 5.74 0.23 -2.73
N PHE A 56 5.36 1.49 -2.51
CA PHE A 56 6.07 2.38 -1.58
C PHE A 56 6.06 1.83 -0.15
N LEU A 57 4.93 1.33 0.31
CA LEU A 57 4.80 0.78 1.66
C LEU A 57 5.61 -0.52 1.83
N VAL A 58 5.69 -1.36 0.80
CA VAL A 58 6.59 -2.52 0.79
C VAL A 58 8.05 -2.09 0.85
N ALA A 59 8.48 -1.15 0.00
CA ALA A 59 9.86 -0.67 -0.01
C ALA A 59 10.26 -0.06 1.34
N PHE A 60 9.38 0.76 1.93
CA PHE A 60 9.56 1.31 3.27
C PHE A 60 9.65 0.20 4.33
N GLY A 61 8.71 -0.75 4.32
CA GLY A 61 8.71 -1.86 5.27
C GLY A 61 9.99 -2.71 5.21
N VAL A 62 10.48 -3.01 4.00
CA VAL A 62 11.76 -3.71 3.80
C VAL A 62 12.92 -2.91 4.40
N ALA A 63 13.00 -1.61 4.12
CA ALA A 63 14.05 -0.76 4.67
C ALA A 63 14.03 -0.75 6.21
N VAL A 64 12.84 -0.70 6.83
CA VAL A 64 12.68 -0.77 8.29
C VAL A 64 13.09 -2.13 8.85
N VAL A 65 12.74 -3.25 8.19
CA VAL A 65 13.19 -4.59 8.60
C VAL A 65 14.72 -4.67 8.56
N VAL A 66 15.34 -4.24 7.45
CA VAL A 66 16.80 -4.26 7.29
C VAL A 66 17.45 -3.42 8.39
N TRP A 67 16.94 -2.22 8.64
CA TRP A 67 17.43 -1.37 9.72
C TRP A 67 17.31 -2.04 11.09
N GLY A 68 16.15 -2.61 11.41
CA GLY A 68 15.89 -3.27 12.70
C GLY A 68 16.70 -4.55 12.94
N VAL A 69 17.22 -5.17 11.87
CA VAL A 69 18.13 -6.33 11.95
C VAL A 69 19.58 -5.89 12.12
N LEU A 70 19.97 -4.76 11.53
CA LEU A 70 21.36 -4.27 11.53
C LEU A 70 21.71 -3.38 12.73
N ALA A 71 20.74 -2.65 13.27
CA ALA A 71 20.88 -1.79 14.46
C ALA A 71 20.58 -2.56 15.74
#